data_AF-A0A520GE37-F1
#
_entry.id   AF-A0A520GE37-F1
#
_cell.length_a   1.000
_cell.length_b   1.000
_cell.length_c   1.000
_cell.angle_alpha   90.00
_cell.angle_beta   90.00
_cell.angle_gamma   90.00
#
_symmetry.space_group_name_H-M   'P 1'
#
loop_
_entity.id
_entity.type
_entity.pdbx_description
1 polymer ?
#
loop_
_entity_poly.entity_id
_entity_poly.type
_entity_poly.pdbx_seq_one_letter_code
_entity_poly.pdbx_strand_id
1 'polypeptide(L)' 'MPHQLRNIALTVHELEEGEFYWVLMEGADERPGLPEESLAYLPLEAAVDPHATYANALVAGVAAIRRMFGQEGPRG' A
#
# COMPACT_ATOMS: atom_id res chain seq x y z
N MET A 1 1.84 -24.40 7.16
CA MET A 1 0.81 -23.64 6.41
C MET A 1 1.48 -23.08 5.17
N PRO A 2 0.87 -23.13 3.97
CA PRO A 2 1.45 -22.46 2.82
C PRO A 2 1.53 -20.97 3.12
N HIS A 3 2.70 -20.36 2.86
CA HIS A 3 2.90 -18.91 2.98
C HIS A 3 2.16 -18.26 1.81
N GLN A 4 1.01 -17.62 2.07
CA GLN A 4 0.23 -16.94 1.04
C GLN A 4 0.92 -15.61 0.71
N LEU A 5 1.32 -15.44 -0.55
CA LEU A 5 1.91 -14.19 -1.02
C LEU A 5 0.83 -13.12 -1.04
N ARG A 6 0.97 -12.06 -0.24
CA ARG A 6 0.04 -10.91 -0.25
C ARG A 6 0.43 -9.94 -1.35
N ASN A 7 -0.54 -9.52 -2.16
CA ASN A 7 -0.36 -8.52 -3.20
C ASN A 7 -0.52 -7.11 -2.63
N ILE A 8 0.59 -6.47 -2.26
CA ILE A 8 0.60 -5.14 -1.63
C ILE A 8 1.17 -4.09 -2.58
N ALA A 9 0.45 -2.99 -2.75
CA ALA A 9 0.89 -1.80 -3.47
C ALA A 9 1.17 -0.65 -2.49
N LEU A 10 2.20 0.14 -2.78
CA LEU A 10 2.47 1.43 -2.16
C LEU A 10 2.37 2.51 -3.23
N THR A 11 1.49 3.47 -3.04
CA THR A 11 1.39 4.66 -3.88
C THR A 11 1.67 5.92 -3.07
N VAL A 12 2.04 6.99 -3.79
CA VAL A 12 2.16 8.34 -3.24
C VAL A 12 1.29 9.25 -4.08
N HIS A 13 0.43 10.01 -3.43
CA HIS A 13 -0.46 10.98 -4.05
C HIS A 13 -0.04 12.39 -3.63
N GLU A 14 -0.09 13.33 -4.56
CA GLU A 14 -0.03 14.76 -4.28
C GLU A 14 -1.47 15.28 -4.27
N LEU A 15 -2.02 15.56 -3.08
CA LEU A 15 -3.43 15.97 -2.94
C LEU A 15 -3.58 17.49 -3.08
N GLU A 16 -2.57 18.22 -2.60
CA GLU A 16 -2.37 19.65 -2.79
C GLU A 16 -0.91 19.89 -3.21
N GLU A 17 -0.62 21.04 -3.82
CA GLU A 17 0.73 21.35 -4.31
C GLU A 17 1.75 21.29 -3.16
N GLY A 18 2.73 20.39 -3.28
CA GLY A 18 3.75 20.17 -2.26
C GLY A 18 3.33 19.27 -1.09
N GLU A 19 2.10 18.74 -1.09
CA GLU A 19 1.59 17.84 -0.05
C GLU A 19 1.48 16.39 -0.52
N PHE A 20 2.43 15.57 -0.09
CA PHE A 20 2.55 14.18 -0.53
C PHE A 20 2.10 13.19 0.55
N TYR A 21 1.16 12.32 0.21
CA TYR A 21 0.60 11.30 1.11
C TYR A 21 0.88 9.90 0.56
N TRP A 22 1.36 8.99 1.40
CA TRP A 22 1.49 7.59 1.02
C TRP A 22 0.21 6.80 1.33
N VAL A 23 -0.09 5.80 0.50
CA VAL A 23 -1.18 4.85 0.72
C VAL A 23 -0.69 3.44 0.43
N LEU A 24 -0.88 2.55 1.40
CA LEU A 24 -0.76 1.11 1.22
C LEU A 24 -2.10 0.53 0.84
N MET A 25 -2.10 -0.34 -0.16
CA MET A 25 -3.28 -1.01 -0.65
C MET A 25 -3.02 -2.50 -0.82
N GLU A 26 -4.05 -3.31 -0.65
CA GLU A 26 -4.01 -4.74 -0.88
C GLU A 26 -4.90 -5.09 -2.07
N GLY A 27 -4.37 -5.92 -2.97
CA GLY A 27 -5.15 -6.49 -4.05
C GLY A 27 -6.26 -7.35 -3.47
N ALA A 28 -7.50 -7.09 -3.88
CA ALA A 28 -8.61 -7.97 -3.55
C ALA A 28 -8.45 -9.27 -4.34
N ASP A 29 -8.12 -10.37 -3.65
CA ASP A 29 -8.23 -11.70 -4.24
C ASP A 29 -9.67 -11.92 -4.74
N GLU A 30 -9.82 -12.74 -5.79
CA GLU A 30 -11.07 -13.07 -6.49
C GLU A 30 -12.30 -13.05 -5.55
N ARG A 31 -13.06 -11.96 -5.58
CA ARG A 31 -14.33 -11.88 -4.85
C ARG A 31 -15.43 -12.49 -5.70
N PRO A 32 -16.31 -13.34 -5.14
CA PRO A 32 -17.47 -13.84 -5.86
C PRO A 32 -18.32 -12.65 -6.37
N GLY A 33 -18.45 -12.52 -7.68
CA GLY A 33 -19.24 -11.47 -8.32
C GLY A 33 -18.48 -10.25 -8.84
N LEU A 34 -17.14 -10.20 -8.70
CA LEU A 34 -16.30 -9.30 -9.49
C LEU A 34 -15.76 -10.03 -10.72
N PRO A 35 -15.63 -9.36 -11.88
CA PRO A 35 -14.95 -9.95 -13.03
C PRO A 35 -13.56 -10.44 -12.62
N GLU A 36 -13.13 -11.58 -13.16
CA GLU A 36 -11.79 -12.18 -12.92
C GLU A 36 -10.65 -11.18 -13.22
N GLU A 37 -10.92 -10.16 -14.04
CA GLU A 37 -9.99 -9.08 -14.40
C GLU A 37 -10.01 -7.87 -13.42
N SER A 38 -10.77 -7.95 -12.33
CA SER A 38 -10.87 -6.85 -11.36
C SER A 38 -9.60 -6.79 -10.51
N LEU A 39 -8.60 -6.04 -10.99
CA LEU A 39 -7.41 -5.64 -10.23
C LEU A 39 -7.76 -4.57 -9.17
N ALA A 40 -8.81 -4.81 -8.37
CA ALA A 40 -9.27 -3.87 -7.37
C ALA A 40 -8.29 -3.87 -6.19
N TYR A 41 -7.59 -2.75 -5.99
CA TYR A 41 -6.80 -2.50 -4.79
C TYR A 41 -7.65 -1.77 -3.75
N LEU A 42 -7.67 -2.28 -2.53
CA LEU A 42 -8.37 -1.68 -1.40
C LEU A 42 -7.36 -1.03 -0.44
N PRO A 43 -7.62 0.17 0.11
CA PRO A 43 -6.75 0.79 1.08
C PRO A 43 -6.57 -0.07 2.34
N LEU A 44 -5.32 -0.24 2.75
CA LEU A 44 -4.92 -0.97 3.96
C LEU A 44 -4.47 0.00 5.06
N GLU A 45 -3.63 0.96 4.70
CA GLU A 45 -3.15 2.02 5.60
C GLU A 45 -2.78 3.26 4.77
N ALA A 46 -2.84 4.46 5.35
CA ALA A 46 -2.46 5.70 4.68
C ALA A 46 -1.81 6.69 5.64
N ALA A 47 -1.03 7.62 5.09
CA ALA A 47 -0.53 8.78 5.82
C ALA A 47 -1.71 9.64 6.32
N VAL A 48 -1.66 10.04 7.59
CA VAL A 48 -2.60 11.02 8.16
C VAL A 48 -2.19 12.45 7.81
N ASP A 49 -0.88 12.72 7.86
CA ASP A 49 -0.30 14.03 7.61
C ASP A 49 0.54 14.03 6.31
N PRO A 50 0.64 15.18 5.60
CA PRO A 50 1.43 15.29 4.39
C PRO A 50 2.93 15.26 4.67
N HIS A 51 3.69 14.80 3.67
CA HIS A 51 5.12 14.98 3.60
C HIS A 51 5.47 16.06 2.57
N ALA A 52 6.53 16.82 2.85
CA ALA A 52 6.98 17.93 2.00
C ALA A 52 7.57 17.52 0.64
N THR A 53 7.88 16.22 0.43
CA THR A 53 8.38 15.73 -0.85
C THR A 53 7.84 14.33 -1.14
N TYR A 54 7.69 14.03 -2.43
CA TYR A 54 7.33 12.69 -2.91
C TYR A 54 8.25 11.60 -2.32
N ALA A 55 9.56 11.86 -2.31
CA ALA A 55 10.55 10.91 -1.80
C ALA A 55 10.38 10.63 -0.29
N ASN A 56 10.08 11.67 0.51
CA ASN A 56 9.84 11.50 1.93
C ASN A 56 8.58 10.66 2.19
N ALA A 57 7.49 10.92 1.45
CA ALA A 57 6.28 10.10 1.53
C ALA A 57 6.55 8.64 1.15
N LEU A 58 7.32 8.40 0.08
CA LEU A 58 7.67 7.06 -0.36
C LEU A 58 8.47 6.30 0.70
N VAL A 59 9.49 6.94 1.29
CA VAL A 59 10.30 6.32 2.35
C VAL A 59 9.44 6.03 3.58
N ALA A 60 8.55 6.94 3.97
CA ALA A 60 7.62 6.72 5.07
C ALA A 60 6.68 5.53 4.80
N GLY A 61 6.15 5.41 3.57
CA GLY A 61 5.34 4.27 3.15
C GLY A 61 6.12 2.94 3.18
N VAL A 62 7.39 2.94 2.74
CA VAL A 62 8.26 1.75 2.85
C VAL A 62 8.51 1.37 4.32
N ALA A 63 8.68 2.36 5.20
CA ALA A 63 8.79 2.12 6.64
C ALA A 63 7.50 1.49 7.21
N ALA A 64 6.33 1.95 6.76
CA ALA A 64 5.05 1.36 7.14
C ALA A 64 4.93 -0.12 6.70
N ILE A 65 5.36 -0.47 5.47
CA ILE A 65 5.44 -1.87 5.01
C ILE A 65 6.31 -2.69 5.96
N ARG A 66 7.53 -2.22 6.26
CA ARG A 66 8.45 -2.96 7.13
C ARG A 66 7.90 -3.15 8.55
N ARG A 67 7.17 -2.17 9.07
CA ARG A 67 6.49 -2.28 10.37
C ARG A 67 5.36 -3.31 10.34
N MET A 68 4.58 -3.34 9.26
CA MET A 68 3.41 -4.21 9.14
C MET A 68 3.76 -5.67 8.83
N PHE A 69 4.79 -5.89 8.02
CA PHE A 69 5.13 -7.22 7.49
C PHE A 69 6.50 -7.75 7.94
N GLY A 70 7.30 -6.95 8.66
CA GLY A 70 8.64 -7.34 9.07
C GLY A 70 9.68 -7.25 7.95
N GLN A 71 10.88 -7.79 8.20
CA GLN A 71 12.01 -7.71 7.27
C GLN A 71 11.84 -8.58 6.02
N GLU A 72 11.04 -9.65 6.10
CA GLU A 72 10.75 -10.56 5.00
C GLU A 72 9.72 -9.99 4.01
N GLY A 73 9.16 -8.80 4.30
CA GLY A 73 8.14 -8.15 3.48
C GLY A 73 6.78 -8.89 3.57
N PRO A 74 5.83 -8.63 2.65
CA PRO A 74 4.47 -9.18 2.70
C PRO A 74 4.37 -10.70 2.48
N ARG A 75 5.49 -11.41 2.60
CA ARG A 75 5.56 -12.86 2.68
C ARG A 75 5.20 -13.24 4.13
N GLY A 76 3.94 -13.64 4.34
CA GLY A 76 3.49 -14.21 5.61
C GLY A 76 3.77 -15.69 5.69
#